data_AF-A0A2W6UBH8-F1
#
_entry.id   AF-A0A2W6UBH8-F1
#
_cell.length_a   1.000
_cell.length_b   1.000
_cell.length_c   1.000
_cell.angle_alpha   90.00
_cell.angle_beta   90.00
_cell.angle_gamma   90.00
#
_symmetry.space_group_name_H-M   'P 1'
#
loop_
_entity.id
_entity.type
_entity.pdbx_description
1 polymer ?
#
loop_
_entity_poly.entity_id
_entity_poly.type
_entity_poly.pdbx_seq_one_letter_code
_entity_poly.pdbx_strand_id
1 'polypeptide(L)'
;EASLFTDDEVMGLHLFRTKAQCINCHNSGYFSNNRFENIGTSLLSSEQEDLGRYLVTKKSEDVGKFRVPSLREAVRTGPWMHNGSFTSLTDIIHIYNKGNPEPYKHRTTIYNGIELTSHKSDMLRLLDLTDEEIMQLEVFLRTLSTKNERISPPVLPQ
;
A
#
# COMPACT_ATOMS: atom_id res chain seq x y z
N GLU A 1 -33.08 -12.05 4.76
CA GLU A 1 -32.10 -11.71 3.72
C GLU A 1 -30.75 -12.31 4.14
N ALA A 2 -30.03 -12.95 3.23
CA ALA A 2 -28.69 -13.45 3.54
C ALA A 2 -27.72 -12.27 3.49
N SER A 3 -26.88 -12.11 4.52
CA SER A 3 -25.82 -11.09 4.52
C SER A 3 -24.91 -11.30 3.31
N LEU A 4 -24.66 -10.23 2.54
CA LEU A 4 -23.73 -10.26 1.40
C LEU A 4 -22.27 -10.45 1.83
N PHE A 5 -21.96 -10.18 3.10
CA PHE A 5 -20.63 -10.30 3.69
C PHE A 5 -20.65 -11.17 4.95
N THR A 6 -19.55 -11.85 5.24
CA THR A 6 -19.34 -12.58 6.50
C THR A 6 -19.05 -11.62 7.66
N ASP A 7 -19.18 -12.11 8.89
CA ASP A 7 -18.84 -11.33 10.08
C ASP A 7 -17.36 -10.91 10.08
N ASP A 8 -16.47 -11.77 9.60
CA ASP A 8 -15.03 -11.47 9.47
C ASP A 8 -14.74 -10.39 8.42
N GLU A 9 -15.46 -10.38 7.29
CA GLU A 9 -15.34 -9.34 6.27
C GLU A 9 -15.83 -7.98 6.81
N VAL A 10 -16.93 -7.99 7.57
CA VAL A 10 -17.47 -6.78 8.22
C VAL A 10 -16.52 -6.29 9.32
N MET A 11 -15.94 -7.20 10.12
CA MET A 11 -14.95 -6.85 11.13
C MET A 11 -13.67 -6.33 10.50
N GLY A 12 -13.21 -6.91 9.39
CA GLY A 12 -12.08 -6.41 8.61
C GLY A 12 -12.29 -4.97 8.14
N LEU A 13 -13.48 -4.64 7.63
CA LEU A 13 -13.84 -3.26 7.30
C LEU A 13 -13.82 -2.36 8.55
N HIS A 14 -14.32 -2.85 9.69
CA HIS A 14 -14.29 -2.11 10.95
C HIS A 14 -12.83 -1.78 11.35
N LEU A 15 -11.95 -2.78 11.37
CA LEU A 15 -10.53 -2.62 11.70
C LEU A 15 -9.83 -1.66 10.74
N PHE A 16 -10.11 -1.80 9.43
CA PHE A 16 -9.55 -0.95 8.38
C PHE A 16 -9.84 0.54 8.61
N ARG A 17 -11.04 0.88 9.12
CA ARG A 17 -11.44 2.26 9.42
C ARG A 17 -11.13 2.72 10.86
N THR A 18 -10.87 1.80 11.79
CA THR A 18 -10.55 2.10 13.19
C THR A 18 -9.12 1.72 13.53
N LYS A 19 -8.89 0.58 14.18
CA LYS A 19 -7.61 0.19 14.80
C LYS A 19 -6.45 0.23 13.81
N ALA A 20 -6.64 -0.35 12.62
CA ALA A 20 -5.60 -0.46 11.61
C ALA A 20 -5.34 0.85 10.84
N GLN A 21 -6.27 1.82 10.91
CA GLN A 21 -6.12 3.17 10.31
C GLN A 21 -5.82 3.22 8.81
N CYS A 22 -5.99 2.11 8.08
CA CYS A 22 -5.71 2.03 6.65
C CYS A 22 -6.51 3.07 5.86
N ILE A 23 -7.72 3.40 6.31
CA ILE A 23 -8.62 4.38 5.69
C ILE A 23 -8.03 5.80 5.64
N ASN A 24 -7.04 6.15 6.48
CA ASN A 24 -6.43 7.48 6.46
C ASN A 24 -5.78 7.80 5.10
N CYS A 25 -5.28 6.76 4.42
CA CYS A 25 -4.71 6.86 3.08
C CYS A 25 -5.62 6.20 2.02
N HIS A 26 -6.17 5.02 2.33
CA HIS A 26 -6.97 4.22 1.42
C HIS A 26 -8.47 4.43 1.63
N ASN A 27 -8.98 5.61 1.26
CA ASN A 27 -10.39 5.99 1.41
C ASN A 27 -11.09 6.22 0.06
N SER A 28 -12.32 6.74 0.13
CA SER A 28 -13.21 6.99 -1.01
C SER A 28 -13.64 5.71 -1.75
N GLY A 29 -14.43 5.89 -2.81
CA GLY A 29 -14.88 4.78 -3.65
C GLY A 29 -13.73 4.00 -4.30
N TYR A 30 -12.51 4.54 -4.39
CA TYR A 30 -11.36 3.82 -4.97
C TYR A 30 -10.43 3.19 -3.93
N PHE A 31 -10.68 3.34 -2.64
CA PHE A 31 -9.72 2.94 -1.59
C PHE A 31 -8.33 3.57 -1.81
N SER A 32 -8.34 4.84 -2.21
CA SER A 32 -7.18 5.72 -2.35
C SER A 32 -7.65 7.16 -2.25
N ASN A 33 -6.87 7.98 -1.55
CA ASN A 33 -7.04 9.43 -1.51
C ASN A 33 -6.35 10.15 -2.70
N ASN A 34 -5.72 9.40 -3.61
CA ASN A 34 -4.92 9.91 -4.74
C ASN A 34 -3.77 10.87 -4.35
N ARG A 35 -3.35 10.86 -3.08
CA ARG A 35 -2.21 11.62 -2.58
C ARG A 35 -0.94 10.78 -2.67
N PHE A 36 0.16 11.38 -2.21
CA PHE A 36 1.48 10.78 -2.21
C PHE A 36 1.99 10.73 -0.78
N GLU A 37 2.36 9.54 -0.34
CA GLU A 37 2.79 9.29 1.04
C GLU A 37 4.13 8.57 1.03
N ASN A 38 4.93 8.83 2.06
CA ASN A 38 6.21 8.16 2.25
C ASN A 38 6.07 7.12 3.34
N ILE A 39 6.13 5.86 2.94
CA ILE A 39 6.06 4.72 3.86
C ILE A 39 7.45 4.16 4.22
N GLY A 40 8.55 4.72 3.71
CA GLY A 40 9.91 4.26 4.00
C GLY A 40 10.42 3.14 3.08
N THR A 41 9.89 3.05 1.86
CA THR A 41 10.22 1.98 0.89
C THR A 41 11.16 2.43 -0.23
N SER A 42 11.69 3.64 -0.17
CA SER A 42 12.52 4.25 -1.23
C SER A 42 13.93 3.63 -1.39
N LEU A 43 14.35 2.78 -0.44
CA LEU A 43 15.64 2.05 -0.45
C LEU A 43 16.86 2.95 -0.78
N LEU A 44 16.90 4.13 -0.15
CA LEU A 44 17.94 5.12 -0.40
C LEU A 44 19.36 4.57 -0.21
N SER A 45 20.29 5.08 -1.01
CA SER A 45 21.70 4.67 -1.04
C SER A 45 21.91 3.17 -1.37
N SER A 46 20.97 2.54 -2.07
CA SER A 46 21.09 1.18 -2.59
C SER A 46 20.94 1.12 -4.11
N GLU A 47 21.27 -0.01 -4.72
CA GLU A 47 21.06 -0.22 -6.17
C GLU A 47 19.57 -0.21 -6.57
N GLN A 48 18.66 -0.37 -5.61
CA GLN A 48 17.21 -0.34 -5.80
C GLN A 48 16.60 1.01 -5.38
N GLU A 49 17.41 2.06 -5.26
CA GLU A 49 16.92 3.40 -4.91
C GLU A 49 15.88 3.91 -5.92
N ASP A 50 14.72 4.31 -5.42
CA ASP A 50 13.72 5.05 -6.17
C ASP A 50 13.23 6.24 -5.34
N LEU A 51 13.54 7.46 -5.80
CA LEU A 51 13.17 8.71 -5.13
C LEU A 51 11.67 9.03 -5.25
N GLY A 52 10.92 8.25 -6.03
CA GLY A 52 9.48 8.37 -6.19
C GLY A 52 9.07 9.72 -6.78
N ARG A 53 8.14 10.40 -6.11
CA ARG A 53 7.57 11.67 -6.57
C ARG A 53 8.60 12.76 -6.83
N TYR A 54 9.72 12.77 -6.10
CA TYR A 54 10.82 13.72 -6.34
C TYR A 54 11.31 13.70 -7.79
N LEU A 55 11.33 12.53 -8.45
CA LEU A 55 11.80 12.44 -9.84
C LEU A 55 10.96 13.30 -10.81
N VAL A 56 9.71 13.58 -10.46
CA VAL A 56 8.79 14.43 -11.22
C VAL A 56 8.82 15.88 -10.72
N THR A 57 8.72 16.10 -9.40
CA THR A 57 8.51 17.45 -8.85
C THR A 57 9.80 18.22 -8.56
N LYS A 58 10.92 17.51 -8.37
CA LYS A 58 12.21 18.04 -7.93
C LYS A 58 12.18 18.76 -6.57
N LYS A 59 11.13 18.54 -5.77
CA LYS A 59 10.97 19.13 -4.44
C LYS A 59 11.51 18.19 -3.36
N SER A 60 12.41 18.66 -2.51
CA SER A 60 13.02 17.83 -1.48
C SER A 60 12.00 17.20 -0.53
N GLU A 61 10.87 17.87 -0.24
CA GLU A 61 9.82 17.28 0.59
C GLU A 61 9.10 16.08 -0.05
N ASP A 62 9.30 15.81 -1.34
CA ASP A 62 8.66 14.70 -2.07
C ASP A 62 9.55 13.44 -2.20
N VAL A 63 10.76 13.47 -1.63
CA VAL A 63 11.68 12.33 -1.65
C VAL A 63 11.07 11.13 -0.94
N GLY A 64 11.02 9.99 -1.64
CA GLY A 64 10.48 8.73 -1.14
C GLY A 64 8.96 8.67 -1.03
N LYS A 65 8.24 9.69 -1.52
CA LYS A 65 6.77 9.65 -1.58
C LYS A 65 6.31 8.91 -2.83
N PHE A 66 5.36 8.00 -2.66
CA PHE A 66 4.70 7.28 -3.75
C PHE A 66 3.20 7.53 -3.71
N ARG A 67 2.55 7.44 -4.88
CA ARG A 67 1.09 7.55 -4.95
C ARG A 67 0.46 6.44 -4.13
N VAL A 68 -0.52 6.77 -3.30
CA VAL A 68 -1.33 5.77 -2.59
C VAL A 68 -2.13 4.98 -3.63
N PRO A 69 -1.87 3.68 -3.85
CA PRO A 69 -2.56 2.91 -4.88
C PRO A 69 -4.02 2.66 -4.49
N SER A 70 -4.86 2.43 -5.50
CA SER A 70 -6.21 1.90 -5.26
C SER A 70 -6.10 0.47 -4.73
N LEU A 71 -6.96 0.11 -3.78
CA LEU A 71 -7.08 -1.27 -3.31
C LEU A 71 -8.14 -2.09 -4.07
N ARG A 72 -8.85 -1.49 -5.05
CA ARG A 72 -9.73 -2.25 -5.93
C ARG A 72 -8.91 -3.17 -6.81
N GLU A 73 -9.32 -4.43 -6.88
CA GLU A 73 -8.60 -5.50 -7.56
C GLU A 73 -7.16 -5.78 -7.08
N ALA A 74 -6.69 -5.10 -6.04
CA ALA A 74 -5.29 -5.17 -5.62
C ALA A 74 -4.87 -6.59 -5.24
N VAL A 75 -5.78 -7.40 -4.67
CA VAL A 75 -5.49 -8.79 -4.28
C VAL A 75 -5.13 -9.70 -5.46
N ARG A 76 -5.31 -9.24 -6.71
CA ARG A 76 -5.01 -9.97 -7.95
C ARG A 76 -3.80 -9.44 -8.72
N THR A 77 -3.19 -8.35 -8.25
CA THR A 77 -2.13 -7.63 -9.00
C THR A 77 -0.77 -7.75 -8.34
N GLY A 78 -0.53 -8.87 -7.64
CA GLY A 78 0.80 -9.16 -7.10
C GLY A 78 1.86 -9.35 -8.21
N PRO A 79 3.15 -9.21 -7.88
CA PRO A 79 3.67 -8.79 -6.57
C PRO A 79 3.42 -7.29 -6.29
N TRP A 80 3.38 -6.92 -5.01
CA TRP A 80 2.96 -5.61 -4.53
C TRP A 80 4.12 -4.68 -4.15
N MET A 81 3.76 -3.44 -3.82
CA MET A 81 4.63 -2.26 -3.68
C MET A 81 5.16 -1.76 -5.03
N HIS A 82 5.75 -0.56 -5.04
CA HIS A 82 6.26 0.07 -6.26
C HIS A 82 7.37 -0.74 -6.95
N ASN A 83 8.08 -1.57 -6.17
CA ASN A 83 9.21 -2.38 -6.62
C ASN A 83 8.91 -3.90 -6.65
N GLY A 84 7.66 -4.31 -6.41
CA GLY A 84 7.30 -5.74 -6.42
C GLY A 84 7.94 -6.57 -5.30
N SER A 85 8.34 -5.95 -4.19
CA SER A 85 9.06 -6.64 -3.10
C SER A 85 8.21 -7.62 -2.28
N PHE A 86 6.88 -7.60 -2.40
CA PHE A 86 5.97 -8.43 -1.61
C PHE A 86 5.16 -9.38 -2.48
N THR A 87 5.20 -10.67 -2.14
CA THR A 87 4.43 -11.73 -2.81
C THR A 87 3.24 -12.23 -1.99
N SER A 88 3.08 -11.74 -0.76
CA SER A 88 2.00 -12.09 0.17
C SER A 88 1.28 -10.83 0.68
N LEU A 89 -0.05 -10.84 0.60
CA LEU A 89 -0.88 -9.76 1.14
C LEU A 89 -0.82 -9.72 2.67
N THR A 90 -0.78 -10.89 3.31
CA THR A 90 -0.64 -11.03 4.76
C THR A 90 0.67 -10.38 5.24
N ASP A 91 1.77 -10.56 4.51
CA ASP A 91 3.08 -9.99 4.86
C ASP A 91 3.06 -8.45 4.81
N ILE A 92 2.31 -7.88 3.85
CA ILE A 92 2.10 -6.44 3.76
C ILE A 92 1.37 -5.94 5.01
N ILE A 93 0.28 -6.62 5.40
CA ILE A 93 -0.49 -6.25 6.60
C ILE A 93 0.39 -6.37 7.85
N HIS A 94 1.19 -7.43 7.99
CA HIS A 94 2.14 -7.60 9.10
C HIS A 94 3.18 -6.47 9.15
N ILE A 95 3.70 -6.05 8.00
CA ILE A 95 4.68 -4.98 7.93
C ILE A 95 4.06 -3.63 8.33
N TYR A 96 2.83 -3.33 7.89
CA TYR A 96 2.09 -2.16 8.39
C TYR A 96 1.79 -2.26 9.89
N ASN A 97 1.42 -3.44 10.40
CA ASN A 97 1.20 -3.68 11.84
C ASN A 97 2.45 -3.33 12.66
N LYS A 98 3.64 -3.57 12.10
CA LYS A 98 4.95 -3.24 12.69
C LYS A 98 5.39 -1.78 12.46
N GLY A 99 4.52 -0.90 11.94
CA GLY A 99 4.84 0.50 11.66
C GLY A 99 5.78 0.70 10.46
N ASN A 100 5.79 -0.26 9.53
CA ASN A 100 6.64 -0.33 8.35
C ASN A 100 8.11 -0.01 8.66
N PRO A 101 8.84 -0.90 9.36
CA PRO A 101 10.24 -0.68 9.70
C PRO A 101 11.08 -0.54 8.42
N GLU A 102 11.93 0.49 8.39
CA GLU A 102 12.83 0.72 7.25
C GLU A 102 14.00 -0.29 7.32
N PRO A 103 14.26 -1.09 6.28
CA PRO A 103 15.35 -2.07 6.29
C PRO A 103 16.73 -1.40 6.39
N TYR A 104 16.85 -0.21 5.81
CA TYR A 104 18.02 0.65 5.91
C TYR A 104 17.63 1.95 6.60
N LYS A 105 18.30 2.30 7.69
CA LYS A 105 18.06 3.59 8.39
C LYS A 105 18.66 4.80 7.65
N HIS A 106 19.19 4.59 6.44
CA HIS A 106 19.69 5.66 5.59
C HIS A 106 18.49 6.45 5.04
N ARG A 107 18.20 7.56 5.70
CA ARG A 107 17.19 8.53 5.24
C ARG A 107 17.77 9.56 4.28
N THR A 108 19.06 9.46 3.96
CA THR A 108 19.76 10.40 3.10
C THR A 108 20.36 9.68 1.90
N THR A 109 20.49 10.41 0.79
CA THR A 109 21.20 9.97 -0.41
C THR A 109 21.79 11.18 -1.13
N ILE A 110 22.79 10.95 -1.99
CA ILE A 110 23.32 11.97 -2.89
C ILE A 110 22.78 11.69 -4.29
N TYR A 111 21.93 12.58 -4.79
CA TYR A 111 21.37 12.48 -6.13
C TYR A 111 21.77 13.72 -6.95
N ASN A 112 22.50 13.51 -8.05
CA ASN A 112 23.04 14.58 -8.89
C ASN A 112 23.85 15.64 -8.10
N GLY A 113 24.62 15.21 -7.11
CA GLY A 113 25.46 16.10 -6.29
C GLY A 113 24.70 16.88 -5.21
N ILE A 114 23.41 16.61 -5.01
CA ILE A 114 22.58 17.23 -3.96
C ILE A 114 22.27 16.16 -2.91
N GLU A 115 22.47 16.51 -1.64
CA GLU A 115 22.00 15.69 -0.53
C GLU A 115 20.48 15.82 -0.38
N LEU A 116 19.80 14.68 -0.43
CA LEU A 116 18.36 14.57 -0.28
C LEU A 116 18.04 13.77 0.98
N THR A 117 17.04 14.24 1.72
CA THR A 117 16.56 13.58 2.94
C THR A 117 15.10 13.16 2.79
N SER A 118 14.82 11.89 3.05
CA SER A 118 13.50 11.28 3.09
C SER A 118 12.89 11.37 4.49
N HIS A 119 11.62 11.76 4.55
CA HIS A 119 10.85 11.83 5.78
C HIS A 119 9.68 10.86 5.72
N LYS A 120 9.81 9.73 6.44
CA LYS A 120 8.73 8.75 6.59
C LYS A 120 7.54 9.36 7.33
N SER A 121 6.33 9.03 6.91
CA SER A 121 5.09 9.53 7.52
C SER A 121 4.95 9.12 8.98
N ASP A 122 4.59 10.07 9.84
CA ASP A 122 4.30 9.85 11.27
C ASP A 122 3.01 9.03 11.49
N MET A 123 2.20 8.85 10.45
CA MET A 123 1.01 7.98 10.49
C MET A 123 1.38 6.50 10.69
N LEU A 124 2.63 6.12 10.36
CA LEU A 124 3.12 4.76 10.52
C LEU A 124 3.60 4.52 11.94
N ARG A 125 2.87 3.67 12.66
CA ARG A 125 3.13 3.29 14.04
C ARG A 125 2.76 1.83 14.27
N LEU A 126 3.15 1.28 15.42
CA LEU A 126 2.68 -0.03 15.85
C LEU A 126 1.15 -0.01 16.00
N LEU A 127 0.49 -0.99 15.39
CA LEU A 127 -0.97 -1.12 15.41
C LEU A 127 -1.43 -2.18 16.42
N ASP A 128 -0.53 -3.05 16.87
CA ASP A 128 -0.77 -4.13 17.84
C ASP A 128 -1.98 -5.00 17.45
N LEU A 129 -2.05 -5.32 16.15
CA LEU A 129 -3.07 -6.21 15.61
C LEU A 129 -2.77 -7.66 15.99
N THR A 130 -3.79 -8.39 16.40
CA THR A 130 -3.74 -9.84 16.59
C THR A 130 -3.74 -10.57 15.24
N ASP A 131 -3.37 -11.85 15.23
CA ASP A 131 -3.42 -12.66 14.00
C ASP A 131 -4.84 -12.77 13.44
N GLU A 132 -5.85 -12.81 14.32
CA GLU A 132 -7.26 -12.79 13.95
C GLU A 132 -7.64 -11.48 13.24
N GLU A 133 -7.22 -10.33 13.78
CA GLU A 133 -7.50 -9.03 13.16
C GLU A 133 -6.78 -8.87 11.82
N ILE A 134 -5.59 -9.44 11.66
CA ILE A 134 -4.85 -9.47 10.39
C ILE A 134 -5.60 -10.31 9.36
N MET A 135 -6.08 -11.49 9.76
CA MET A 135 -6.91 -12.34 8.90
C MET A 135 -8.18 -11.61 8.46
N GLN A 136 -8.88 -10.97 9.40
CA GLN A 136 -10.09 -10.20 9.13
C GLN A 136 -9.84 -9.05 8.14
N LEU A 137 -8.74 -8.31 8.29
CA LEU A 137 -8.32 -7.29 7.31
C LEU A 137 -8.09 -7.91 5.93
N GLU A 138 -7.42 -9.06 5.85
CA GLU A 138 -7.13 -9.72 4.59
C GLU A 138 -8.42 -10.17 3.86
N VAL A 139 -9.35 -10.82 4.56
CA VAL A 139 -10.61 -11.25 3.95
C VAL A 139 -11.44 -10.06 3.50
N PHE A 140 -11.46 -8.96 4.27
CA PHE A 140 -12.05 -7.70 3.82
C PHE A 140 -11.41 -7.20 2.51
N LEU A 141 -10.08 -7.16 2.41
CA LEU A 141 -9.42 -6.71 1.17
C LEU A 141 -9.79 -7.59 -0.03
N ARG A 142 -10.02 -8.89 0.16
CA ARG A 142 -10.48 -9.80 -0.90
C ARG A 142 -11.89 -9.47 -1.40
N THR A 143 -12.73 -8.83 -0.60
CA THR A 143 -14.05 -8.33 -1.03
C THR A 143 -13.97 -7.18 -2.05
N LEU A 144 -12.80 -6.54 -2.18
CA LEU A 144 -12.56 -5.42 -3.10
C LEU A 144 -12.28 -5.86 -4.54
N SER A 145 -12.48 -7.14 -4.82
CA SER A 145 -12.30 -7.76 -6.13
C SER A 145 -13.62 -8.23 -6.73
N THR A 146 -13.80 -8.00 -8.02
CA THR A 146 -14.93 -8.57 -8.76
C THR A 146 -14.79 -10.09 -8.90
N LYS A 147 -15.90 -10.75 -9.24
CA LYS A 147 -15.88 -12.16 -9.65
C LYS A 147 -15.11 -12.30 -10.97
N ASN A 148 -14.49 -13.46 -11.18
CA ASN A 148 -13.87 -13.78 -12.46
C ASN A 148 -14.95 -13.91 -13.53
N GLU A 149 -14.94 -13.02 -14.51
CA GLU A 149 -15.79 -13.11 -15.69
C GLU A 149 -14.95 -13.52 -16.90
N ARG A 150 -15.48 -14.46 -17.70
CA ARG A 150 -14.86 -14.82 -18.98
C ARG A 150 -15.29 -13.81 -20.03
N ILE A 151 -14.34 -13.05 -20.54
CA ILE A 151 -14.56 -12.12 -21.66
C ILE A 151 -14.12 -12.81 -22.95
N SER A 152 -15.00 -12.87 -23.95
CA SER A 152 -14.64 -13.30 -25.30
C SER A 152 -13.89 -12.17 -26.02
N PRO A 153 -12.69 -12.40 -26.58
CA PRO A 153 -11.99 -11.38 -27.35
C PRO A 153 -12.86 -10.90 -28.53
N PRO A 154 -12.90 -9.59 -28.81
CA PRO A 154 -13.60 -9.08 -29.97
C PRO A 154 -12.86 -9.52 -31.26
N VAL A 155 -13.61 -9.61 -32.37
CA VAL A 155 -12.99 -9.76 -33.70
C VAL A 155 -12.23 -8.47 -34.01
N LEU A 156 -10.92 -8.59 -34.27
CA LEU A 156 -10.10 -7.45 -34.63
C LEU A 156 -10.35 -7.04 -36.09
N PRO A 157 -10.34 -5.73 -36.42
CA PRO A 157 -10.31 -5.28 -37.81
C PRO A 157 -9.07 -5.84 -38.55
N GLN A 158 -9.22 -6.13 -39.85
CA GLN A 158 -8.10 -6.48 -40.73
C GLN A 158 -7.37 -5.23 -41.23
#